data_AF-A0A6G1ZC69-F1
#
_entry.id   AF-A0A6G1ZC69-F1
#
_cell.length_a   1.000
_cell.length_b   1.000
_cell.length_c   1.000
_cell.angle_alpha   90.00
_cell.angle_beta   90.00
_cell.angle_gamma   90.00
#
_symmetry.space_group_name_H-M   'P 1'
#
loop_
_entity.id
_entity.type
_entity.pdbx_description
1 polymer ?
#
loop_
_entity_poly.entity_id
_entity_poly.type
_entity_poly.pdbx_seq_one_letter_code
_entity_poly.pdbx_strand_id
1 'polypeptide(L)' 'MPVEEQLFFQYFRLPETGEQGELLPAAEILRRIEQRNKIKSGIRNMALFGRLLLKNNVTKKHTKTGNYYHVIEI' A
#
# COMPACT_ATOMS: atom_id res chain seq x y z
N MET A 1 0.15 5.35 15.57
CA MET A 1 0.04 4.65 14.26
C MET A 1 0.68 3.28 14.39
N PRO A 2 0.03 2.18 13.94
CA PRO A 2 0.67 0.86 13.80
C PRO A 2 1.95 0.95 12.97
N VAL A 3 2.89 0.02 13.18
CA VAL A 3 4.19 0.00 12.48
C VAL A 3 3.99 -0.08 10.97
N GLU A 4 3.00 -0.85 10.51
CA GLU A 4 2.65 -1.00 9.10
C GLU A 4 2.18 0.32 8.48
N GLU A 5 1.49 1.18 9.24
CA GLU A 5 1.01 2.49 8.79
C GLU A 5 2.19 3.46 8.64
N GLN A 6 3.14 3.40 9.57
CA GLN A 6 4.37 4.19 9.49
C GLN A 6 5.23 3.74 8.31
N LEU A 7 5.41 2.42 8.13
CA LEU A 7 6.16 1.86 7.01
C LEU A 7 5.50 2.19 5.67
N PHE A 8 4.15 2.14 5.58
CA PHE A 8 3.46 2.57 4.38
C PHE A 8 3.83 3.99 3.99
N PHE A 9 3.70 4.95 4.92
CA PHE A 9 4.02 6.35 4.64
C PHE A 9 5.51 6.65 4.48
N GLN A 10 6.40 5.76 4.92
CA GLN A 10 7.84 5.89 4.70
C GLN A 10 8.23 5.58 3.25
N TYR A 11 7.52 4.67 2.58
CA TYR A 11 7.87 4.20 1.23
C TYR A 11 6.86 4.61 0.16
N PHE A 12 5.64 4.96 0.57
CA PHE A 12 4.56 5.31 -0.33
C PHE A 12 3.81 6.53 0.17
N ARG A 13 3.31 7.32 -0.78
CA ARG A 13 2.35 8.37 -0.50
C ARG A 13 1.20 8.32 -1.49
N LEU A 14 0.13 9.04 -1.16
CA LEU A 14 -0.95 9.27 -2.10
C LEU A 14 -0.47 10.26 -3.18
N PRO A 15 -0.86 10.06 -4.44
CA PRO A 15 -0.64 11.03 -5.50
C PRO A 15 -1.45 12.31 -5.23
N GLU A 16 -0.86 13.46 -5.48
CA GLU A 16 -1.57 14.74 -5.51
C GLU A 16 -2.29 14.94 -6.84
N THR A 17 -3.15 15.97 -6.92
CA THR A 17 -3.92 16.26 -8.13
C THR A 17 -2.98 16.62 -9.28
N GLY A 18 -3.02 15.83 -10.34
CA GLY A 18 -2.14 16.01 -11.52
C GLY A 18 -0.87 15.15 -11.49
N GLU A 19 -0.56 14.50 -10.38
CA GLU A 19 0.58 13.59 -10.31
C GLU A 19 0.26 12.21 -10.90
N GLN A 20 1.25 11.64 -11.58
CA GLN A 20 1.17 10.28 -12.14
C GLN A 20 1.69 9.27 -11.12
N GLY A 21 0.78 8.67 -10.35
CA GLY A 21 1.09 7.50 -9.50
C GLY A 21 0.89 6.16 -10.20
N GLU A 22 1.39 5.10 -9.57
CA GLU A 22 1.24 3.70 -10.00
C GLU A 22 -0.02 3.08 -9.40
N LEU A 23 -0.70 2.20 -10.14
CA LEU A 23 -1.79 1.38 -9.63
C LEU A 23 -1.25 0.02 -9.21
N LEU A 24 -1.21 -0.23 -7.90
CA LEU A 24 -0.63 -1.46 -7.34
C LEU A 24 -1.64 -2.24 -6.49
N PRO A 25 -1.66 -3.58 -6.55
CA PRO A 25 -2.41 -4.37 -5.60
C PRO A 25 -1.77 -4.27 -4.21
N ALA A 26 -2.58 -4.38 -3.15
CA ALA A 26 -2.09 -4.27 -1.76
C ALA A 26 -0.93 -5.23 -1.45
N ALA A 27 -0.96 -6.44 -2.01
CA ALA A 27 0.11 -7.42 -1.84
C ALA A 27 1.44 -6.96 -2.43
N GLU A 28 1.42 -6.24 -3.56
CA GLU A 28 2.64 -5.73 -4.19
C GLU A 28 3.23 -4.56 -3.41
N ILE A 29 2.39 -3.65 -2.93
CA ILE A 29 2.83 -2.54 -2.06
C ILE A 29 3.51 -3.12 -0.80
N LEU A 30 2.87 -4.08 -0.14
CA LEU A 30 3.43 -4.73 1.05
C LEU A 30 4.75 -5.45 0.73
N ARG A 31 4.81 -6.17 -0.39
CA ARG A 31 6.03 -6.85 -0.85
C ARG A 31 7.19 -5.88 -1.05
N ARG A 32 6.95 -4.71 -1.65
CA ARG A 32 7.99 -3.68 -1.86
C ARG A 32 8.50 -3.11 -0.53
N ILE A 33 7.60 -2.86 0.43
CA ILE A 33 7.98 -2.46 1.81
C ILE A 33 8.85 -3.53 2.46
N GLU A 34 8.42 -4.80 2.42
CA GLU A 34 9.15 -5.94 2.99
C GLU A 34 10.54 -6.11 2.41
N GLN A 35 10.68 -5.99 1.09
CA GLN A 35 11.96 -6.10 0.39
C GLN A 35 12.95 -5.02 0.85
N ARG A 36 12.49 -3.78 1.03
CA ARG A 36 13.32 -2.68 1.51
C ARG A 36 13.71 -2.84 2.98
N ASN A 37 12.85 -3.47 3.80
CA ASN A 37 13.10 -3.67 5.23
C ASN A 37 13.78 -5.00 5.58
N LYS A 38 13.90 -5.94 4.63
CA LYS A 38 14.37 -7.32 4.87
C LYS A 38 13.53 -8.08 5.91
N ILE A 39 12.24 -7.76 6.03
CA ILE A 39 11.28 -8.38 6.95
C ILE A 39 10.24 -9.14 6.12
N LYS A 40 9.77 -10.31 6.58
CA LYS A 40 8.63 -11.02 5.97
C LYS A 40 7.39 -10.86 6.82
N SER A 41 6.29 -10.37 6.25
CA SER A 41 5.01 -10.27 6.92
C SER A 41 4.13 -11.48 6.58
N GLY A 42 3.45 -12.05 7.56
CA GLY A 42 2.52 -13.17 7.35
C GLY A 42 1.15 -12.73 6.82
N ILE A 43 0.25 -13.71 6.60
CA ILE A 43 -1.12 -13.51 6.07
C ILE A 43 -1.95 -12.53 6.93
N ARG A 44 -1.78 -12.56 8.26
CA ARG A 44 -2.46 -11.64 9.19
C ARG A 44 -2.13 -10.18 8.91
N ASN A 45 -0.89 -9.90 8.49
CA ASN A 45 -0.44 -8.54 8.16
C ASN A 45 -1.06 -8.08 6.83
N MET A 46 -1.33 -8.97 5.88
CA MET A 46 -2.00 -8.61 4.62
C MET A 46 -3.45 -8.13 4.86
N ALA A 47 -4.21 -8.82 5.72
CA ALA A 47 -5.57 -8.39 6.07
C ALA A 47 -5.58 -7.07 6.84
N LEU A 48 -4.60 -6.86 7.73
CA LEU A 48 -4.43 -5.59 8.45
C LEU A 48 -4.04 -4.46 7.47
N PHE A 49 -3.14 -4.74 6.54
CA PHE A 49 -2.65 -3.79 5.55
C PHE A 49 -3.76 -3.34 4.60
N GLY A 50 -4.62 -4.25 4.15
CA GLY A 50 -5.81 -3.87 3.37
C GLY A 50 -6.72 -2.88 4.12
N ARG A 51 -6.94 -3.09 5.43
CA ARG A 51 -7.73 -2.15 6.26
C ARG A 51 -7.03 -0.80 6.47
N LEU A 52 -5.70 -0.81 6.58
CA LEU A 52 -4.88 0.39 6.70
C LEU A 52 -5.01 1.28 5.46
N LEU A 53 -4.91 0.71 4.25
CA LEU A 53 -5.07 1.46 3.00
C LEU A 53 -6.46 2.13 2.92
N LEU A 54 -7.50 1.40 3.33
CA LEU A 54 -8.87 1.94 3.40
C LEU A 54 -8.99 3.08 4.43
N LYS A 55 -8.43 2.89 5.63
CA LYS A 55 -8.41 3.90 6.70
C LYS A 55 -7.70 5.19 6.29
N ASN A 56 -6.66 5.08 5.47
CA ASN A 56 -5.85 6.21 5.00
C ASN A 56 -6.36 6.84 3.69
N ASN A 57 -7.58 6.50 3.25
CA ASN A 57 -8.20 7.05 2.04
C ASN A 57 -7.36 6.86 0.77
N VAL A 58 -6.56 5.80 0.71
CA VAL A 58 -5.78 5.50 -0.51
C VAL A 58 -6.76 5.17 -1.63
N THR A 59 -6.67 5.90 -2.74
CA THR A 59 -7.60 5.77 -3.86
C THR A 59 -7.59 4.34 -4.40
N LYS A 60 -8.75 3.69 -4.32
CA LYS A 60 -8.93 2.29 -4.71
C LYS A 60 -9.62 2.20 -6.07
N LYS A 61 -9.05 1.42 -6.99
CA LYS A 61 -9.66 1.01 -8.25
C LYS A 61 -9.99 -0.49 -8.19
N HIS A 62 -11.27 -0.83 -8.31
CA HIS A 62 -11.68 -2.22 -8.41
C HIS A 62 -11.47 -2.73 -9.85
N THR A 63 -10.86 -3.91 -9.99
CA THR A 63 -10.59 -4.56 -11.27
C THR A 63 -11.02 -6.03 -11.23
N LYS A 64 -11.01 -6.70 -12.39
CA LYS A 64 -11.34 -8.15 -12.49
C LYS A 64 -10.42 -9.04 -11.66
N THR A 65 -9.20 -8.59 -11.36
CA THR A 65 -8.17 -9.35 -10.62
C THR A 65 -8.05 -8.91 -9.15
N GLY A 66 -8.80 -7.90 -8.71
CA GLY A 66 -8.82 -7.45 -7.32
C GLY A 66 -8.85 -5.93 -7.16
N ASN A 67 -8.42 -5.47 -5.99
CA ASN A 67 -8.34 -4.04 -5.70
C ASN A 67 -6.93 -3.53 -5.94
N TYR A 68 -6.81 -2.47 -6.73
CA TYR A 68 -5.59 -1.74 -6.97
C TYR A 68 -5.66 -0.40 -6.25
N TYR A 69 -4.53 0.09 -5.79
CA TYR A 69 -4.40 1.30 -5.01
C TYR A 69 -3.45 2.24 -5.73
N HIS A 70 -3.87 3.50 -5.87
CA HIS A 70 -3.10 4.53 -6.54
C HIS A 70 -2.11 5.14 -5.55
N VAL A 71 -0.81 4.94 -5.80
CA VAL A 71 0.28 5.32 -4.89
C VAL A 71 1.49 5.83 -5.67
N ILE A 72 2.31 6.66 -5.04
CA ILE A 72 3.65 7.01 -5.52
C ILE A 72 4.66 6.40 -4.56
N GLU A 73 5.63 5.67 -5.09
CA GLU A 73 6.77 5.14 -4.32
C GLU A 73 7.82 6.24 -4.12
N ILE A 74 8.35 6.35 -2.89
CA ILE A 74 9.35 7.35 -2.46
C ILE A 74 10.76 6.75 -2.54
#